data_AF-Q929D6-F1
#
_entry.id   AF-Q929D6-F1
#
_cell.length_a   1.000
_cell.length_b   1.000
_cell.length_c   1.000
_cell.angle_alpha   90.00
_cell.angle_beta   90.00
_cell.angle_gamma   90.00
#
_symmetry.space_group_name_H-M   'P 1'
#
loop_
_entity.id
_entity.type
_entity.pdbx_description
1 polymer ?
#
loop_
_entity_poly.entity_id
_entity_poly.type
_entity_poly.pdbx_seq_one_letter_code
_entity_poly.pdbx_strand_id
1 'polypeptide(L)'
;MSTGLLFKEWRQNAWIFLFIVIAFIGSEAMTATNTVDMFNQNYKYYQSEEFQKVNVDDQQLTPNEIKMDLSLTPYDFEGNLALFFYVFLFLGLKLTVFEKNKQMDYFTYGLPYSKNQIFWHKLLIPSLIIFIIVPLIISLRFMYIYQQIPELYLPNVSDSSMYIASFSLLFLFSFTLAIAVGYLVGDIIAAGLVAIGAVASFFYMFPGATTNLIVGFKAFLEGKSLADVDGGAVMLFSALPTPLLSGSMVISEFIVLIALSILMIIIGWYALKTASLENNGRFLMNNKFRMPILIIGSIYITICLGGHYSKFNYESLITTTQAVTLLVKMILIFIVTATAFWFLMYKWKTIKKL
;
A
#
# COMPACT_ATOMS: atom_id res chain seq x y z
N MET A 1 -19.98 -23.93 14.56
CA MET A 1 -19.12 -23.34 13.51
C MET A 1 -19.63 -23.78 12.15
N SER A 2 -19.87 -22.83 11.24
CA SER A 2 -20.32 -23.04 9.86
C SER A 2 -19.21 -23.58 8.95
N THR A 3 -18.71 -24.78 9.25
CA THR A 3 -17.63 -25.44 8.49
C THR A 3 -17.95 -25.54 6.99
N GLY A 4 -19.24 -25.70 6.63
CA GLY A 4 -19.69 -25.74 5.23
C GLY A 4 -19.42 -24.44 4.45
N LEU A 5 -19.58 -23.27 5.06
CA LEU A 5 -19.31 -21.99 4.39
C LEU A 5 -17.81 -21.79 4.17
N LEU A 6 -17.00 -22.11 5.18
CA LEU A 6 -15.55 -22.05 5.07
C LEU A 6 -15.03 -23.02 4.00
N PHE A 7 -15.54 -24.25 3.98
CA PHE A 7 -15.19 -25.24 2.96
C PHE A 7 -15.58 -24.80 1.55
N LYS A 8 -16.74 -24.15 1.40
CA LYS A 8 -17.18 -23.54 0.14
C LYS A 8 -16.24 -22.43 -0.32
N GLU A 9 -15.86 -21.51 0.57
CA GLU A 9 -14.91 -20.44 0.25
C GLU A 9 -13.52 -20.99 -0.13
N TRP A 10 -13.04 -22.00 0.61
CA TRP A 10 -11.80 -22.71 0.27
C TRP A 10 -11.90 -23.36 -1.10
N ARG A 11 -12.88 -24.22 -1.35
CA ARG A 11 -13.01 -24.98 -2.60
C ARG A 11 -13.11 -24.08 -3.83
N GLN A 12 -13.79 -22.95 -3.69
CA GLN A 12 -13.97 -21.96 -4.76
C GLN A 12 -12.68 -21.21 -5.11
N ASN A 13 -11.76 -21.08 -4.16
CA ASN A 13 -10.58 -20.22 -4.27
C ASN A 13 -9.24 -20.96 -4.12
N ALA A 14 -9.26 -22.26 -3.84
CA ALA A 14 -8.08 -23.04 -3.44
C ALA A 14 -6.90 -22.85 -4.38
N TRP A 15 -7.13 -22.92 -5.70
CA TRP A 15 -6.08 -22.74 -6.70
C TRP A 15 -5.44 -21.35 -6.67
N ILE A 16 -6.22 -20.30 -6.40
CA ILE A 16 -5.70 -18.93 -6.28
C ILE A 16 -4.85 -18.83 -5.01
N PHE A 17 -5.33 -19.36 -3.89
CA PHE A 17 -4.57 -19.36 -2.64
C PHE A 17 -3.25 -20.14 -2.78
N LEU A 18 -3.29 -21.32 -3.37
CA LEU A 18 -2.09 -22.13 -3.62
C LEU A 18 -1.12 -21.42 -4.56
N PHE A 19 -1.62 -20.81 -5.64
CA PHE A 19 -0.78 -20.05 -6.56
C PHE A 19 -0.08 -18.87 -5.88
N ILE A 20 -0.79 -18.13 -5.02
CA ILE A 20 -0.20 -17.02 -4.25
C ILE A 20 0.94 -17.53 -3.36
N VAL A 21 0.72 -18.63 -2.64
CA VAL A 21 1.74 -19.21 -1.75
C VAL A 21 2.96 -19.69 -2.54
N ILE A 22 2.75 -20.42 -3.64
CA ILE A 22 3.85 -20.91 -4.49
C ILE A 22 4.63 -19.75 -5.11
N ALA A 23 3.94 -18.72 -5.61
CA ALA A 23 4.56 -17.52 -6.15
C ALA A 23 5.39 -16.78 -5.09
N PHE A 24 4.88 -16.68 -3.85
CA PHE A 24 5.63 -16.10 -2.73
C PHE A 24 6.91 -16.91 -2.44
N ILE A 25 6.80 -18.23 -2.30
CA ILE A 25 7.96 -19.10 -2.05
C ILE A 25 9.02 -18.92 -3.14
N GLY A 26 8.61 -18.95 -4.42
CA GLY A 26 9.52 -18.78 -5.54
C GLY A 26 10.19 -17.40 -5.56
N SER A 27 9.42 -16.34 -5.35
CA SER A 27 9.95 -14.97 -5.28
C SER A 27 10.95 -14.79 -4.14
N GLU A 28 10.61 -15.25 -2.94
CA GLU A 28 11.47 -15.07 -1.76
C GLU A 28 12.72 -15.95 -1.84
N ALA A 29 12.62 -17.17 -2.39
CA ALA A 29 13.78 -18.02 -2.65
C ALA A 29 14.74 -17.38 -3.66
N MET A 30 14.22 -16.85 -4.77
CA MET A 30 15.03 -16.16 -5.78
C MET A 30 15.69 -14.90 -5.21
N THR A 31 14.95 -14.14 -4.39
CA THR A 31 15.50 -12.96 -3.71
C THR A 31 16.65 -13.37 -2.78
N ALA A 32 16.46 -14.43 -1.97
CA ALA A 32 17.48 -14.93 -1.06
C ALA A 32 18.77 -15.32 -1.79
N THR A 33 18.66 -16.11 -2.87
CA THR A 33 19.83 -16.55 -3.64
C THR A 33 20.54 -15.39 -4.32
N ASN A 34 19.78 -14.47 -4.93
CA ASN A 34 20.35 -13.31 -5.60
C ASN A 34 21.11 -12.40 -4.63
N THR A 35 20.55 -12.16 -3.43
CA THR A 35 21.21 -11.32 -2.43
C THR A 35 22.51 -11.97 -1.93
N VAL A 36 22.50 -13.29 -1.67
CA VAL A 36 23.71 -14.02 -1.25
C VAL A 36 24.76 -14.04 -2.36
N ASP A 37 24.36 -14.28 -3.61
CA ASP A 37 25.27 -14.29 -4.75
C ASP A 37 25.88 -12.90 -5.00
N MET A 38 25.07 -11.85 -4.95
CA MET A 38 25.52 -10.47 -5.07
C MET A 38 26.52 -10.10 -3.97
N PHE A 39 26.21 -10.42 -2.71
CA PHE A 39 27.13 -10.20 -1.60
C PHE A 39 28.46 -10.95 -1.81
N ASN A 40 28.40 -12.24 -2.16
CA ASN A 40 29.59 -13.05 -2.36
C ASN A 40 30.45 -12.56 -3.53
N GLN A 41 29.84 -12.06 -4.61
CA GLN A 41 30.54 -11.47 -5.74
C GLN A 41 31.26 -10.17 -5.33
N ASN A 42 30.55 -9.26 -4.65
CA ASN A 42 31.13 -8.00 -4.17
C ASN A 42 32.24 -8.26 -3.14
N TYR A 43 32.02 -9.20 -2.21
CA TYR A 43 33.00 -9.58 -1.20
C TYR A 43 34.28 -10.13 -1.83
N LYS A 44 34.16 -10.98 -2.86
CA LYS A 44 35.31 -11.49 -3.62
C LYS A 44 36.00 -10.39 -4.43
N TYR A 45 35.23 -9.46 -5.02
CA TYR A 45 35.78 -8.33 -5.78
C TYR A 45 36.67 -7.45 -4.89
N TYR A 46 36.22 -7.08 -3.69
CA TYR A 46 37.01 -6.30 -2.74
C TYR A 46 38.27 -7.00 -2.23
N GLN A 47 38.34 -8.33 -2.36
CA GLN A 47 39.53 -9.13 -2.03
C GLN A 47 40.43 -9.41 -3.24
N SER A 48 39.98 -9.05 -4.45
CA SER A 48 40.68 -9.39 -5.69
C SER A 48 41.91 -8.51 -5.91
N GLU A 49 42.87 -9.06 -6.65
CA GLU A 49 44.03 -8.28 -7.14
C GLU A 49 43.61 -7.12 -8.05
N GLU A 50 42.46 -7.24 -8.73
CA GLU A 50 41.94 -6.20 -9.62
C GLU A 50 41.52 -4.96 -8.82
N PHE A 51 40.75 -5.14 -7.75
CA PHE A 51 40.40 -4.05 -6.84
C PHE A 51 41.66 -3.45 -6.20
N GLN A 52 42.61 -4.28 -5.76
CA GLN A 52 43.86 -3.80 -5.17
C GLN A 52 44.71 -2.96 -6.14
N LYS A 53 44.65 -3.21 -7.45
CA LYS A 53 45.34 -2.42 -8.48
C LYS A 53 44.69 -1.06 -8.73
N VAL A 54 43.38 -0.96 -8.52
CA VAL A 54 42.61 0.29 -8.71
C VAL A 54 42.60 1.13 -7.43
N ASN A 55 42.69 0.50 -6.25
CA ASN A 55 42.65 1.14 -4.93
C ASN A 55 44.03 1.58 -4.42
N VAL A 56 44.83 2.28 -5.24
CA VAL A 56 46.22 2.66 -4.91
C VAL A 56 46.48 4.17 -4.99
N ASP A 57 45.65 4.93 -5.70
CA ASP A 57 45.81 6.38 -5.90
C ASP A 57 44.95 7.21 -4.92
N ASP A 58 44.89 8.54 -5.07
CA ASP A 58 44.24 9.55 -4.20
C ASP A 58 42.74 9.33 -3.84
N GLN A 59 42.14 8.21 -4.26
CA GLN A 59 40.78 7.76 -3.95
C GLN A 59 40.76 6.39 -3.24
N GLN A 60 41.72 6.13 -2.36
CA GLN A 60 41.74 4.89 -1.58
C GLN A 60 40.50 4.76 -0.70
N LEU A 61 39.66 3.78 -1.00
CA LEU A 61 38.56 3.39 -0.13
C LEU A 61 39.11 2.82 1.17
N THR A 62 38.68 3.42 2.28
CA THR A 62 38.98 2.96 3.62
C THR A 62 38.27 1.64 3.91
N PRO A 63 38.77 0.82 4.86
CA PRO A 63 38.08 -0.40 5.29
C PRO A 63 36.64 -0.16 5.78
N ASN A 64 36.36 1.04 6.31
CA ASN A 64 35.01 1.41 6.74
C ASN A 64 34.08 1.70 5.57
N GLU A 65 34.58 2.31 4.49
CA GLU A 65 33.80 2.54 3.27
C GLU A 65 33.49 1.21 2.55
N ILE A 66 34.48 0.31 2.47
CA ILE A 66 34.28 -1.05 1.93
C ILE A 66 33.25 -1.82 2.77
N LYS A 67 33.33 -1.70 4.10
CA LYS A 67 32.34 -2.32 4.99
C LYS A 67 30.94 -1.75 4.76
N MET A 68 30.81 -0.43 4.64
CA MET A 68 29.51 0.21 4.38
C MET A 68 28.93 -0.23 3.04
N ASP A 69 29.74 -0.38 2.00
CA ASP A 69 29.29 -0.84 0.68
C ASP A 69 28.83 -2.32 0.69
N LEU A 70 29.50 -3.15 1.49
CA LEU A 70 29.13 -4.55 1.68
C LEU A 70 27.95 -4.76 2.65
N SER A 71 27.65 -3.78 3.50
CA SER A 71 26.58 -3.85 4.49
C SER A 71 25.22 -3.82 3.81
N LEU A 72 24.42 -4.84 4.08
CA LEU A 72 23.05 -4.96 3.61
C LEU A 72 22.09 -4.25 4.57
N THR A 73 21.07 -3.65 3.99
CA THR A 73 19.94 -3.04 4.67
C THR A 73 18.67 -3.87 4.43
N PRO A 74 17.61 -3.68 5.23
CA PRO A 74 16.34 -4.36 4.98
C PRO A 74 15.78 -4.12 3.55
N TYR A 75 16.12 -3.00 2.93
CA TYR A 75 15.72 -2.65 1.56
C TYR A 75 16.28 -3.60 0.51
N ASP A 76 17.51 -4.10 0.71
CA ASP A 76 18.17 -5.03 -0.20
C ASP A 76 17.47 -6.39 -0.28
N PHE A 77 16.45 -6.58 0.56
CA PHE A 77 15.58 -7.76 0.58
C PHE A 77 14.16 -7.49 0.05
N GLU A 78 13.88 -6.35 -0.61
CA GLU A 78 12.55 -6.04 -1.17
C GLU A 78 12.06 -7.06 -2.20
N GLY A 79 12.96 -7.55 -3.05
CA GLY A 79 12.62 -8.53 -4.07
C GLY A 79 11.41 -8.09 -4.90
N ASN A 80 10.37 -8.94 -4.97
CA ASN A 80 9.12 -8.64 -5.68
C ASN A 80 7.95 -8.29 -4.75
N LEU A 81 8.20 -7.92 -3.49
CA LEU A 81 7.14 -7.64 -2.52
C LEU A 81 6.18 -6.54 -3.02
N ALA A 82 6.70 -5.56 -3.76
CA ALA A 82 5.91 -4.54 -4.49
C ALA A 82 4.82 -5.13 -5.41
N LEU A 83 5.09 -6.23 -6.10
CA LEU A 83 4.11 -6.90 -6.97
C LEU A 83 3.01 -7.60 -6.17
N PHE A 84 3.35 -8.15 -5.01
CA PHE A 84 2.39 -8.86 -4.16
C PHE A 84 1.31 -7.94 -3.56
N PHE A 85 1.55 -6.63 -3.48
CA PHE A 85 0.49 -5.67 -3.20
C PHE A 85 -0.67 -5.75 -4.17
N TYR A 86 -0.35 -5.81 -5.46
CA TYR A 86 -1.35 -5.94 -6.51
C TYR A 86 -2.01 -7.32 -6.48
N VAL A 87 -1.26 -8.38 -6.13
CA VAL A 87 -1.82 -9.72 -5.94
C VAL A 87 -2.91 -9.72 -4.86
N PHE A 88 -2.64 -9.11 -3.70
CA PHE A 88 -3.63 -9.01 -2.61
C PHE A 88 -4.78 -8.04 -2.94
N LEU A 89 -4.53 -6.98 -3.70
CA LEU A 89 -5.57 -6.12 -4.25
C LEU A 89 -6.51 -6.91 -5.17
N PHE A 90 -5.96 -7.66 -6.13
CA PHE A 90 -6.74 -8.48 -7.04
C PHE A 90 -7.47 -9.60 -6.31
N LEU A 91 -6.88 -10.18 -5.26
CA LEU A 91 -7.56 -11.15 -4.42
C LEU A 91 -8.80 -10.54 -3.75
N GLY A 92 -8.70 -9.34 -3.18
CA GLY A 92 -9.84 -8.63 -2.59
C GLY A 92 -10.93 -8.32 -3.61
N LEU A 93 -10.57 -7.83 -4.80
CA LEU A 93 -11.52 -7.63 -5.89
C LEU A 93 -12.15 -8.95 -6.35
N LYS A 94 -11.36 -10.02 -6.43
CA LYS A 94 -11.81 -11.35 -6.84
C LYS A 94 -12.93 -11.84 -5.93
N LEU A 95 -12.72 -11.76 -4.61
CA LEU A 95 -13.66 -12.22 -3.58
C LEU A 95 -14.91 -11.33 -3.46
N THR A 96 -14.99 -10.24 -4.22
CA THR A 96 -16.09 -9.28 -4.16
C THR A 96 -16.70 -9.06 -5.55
N VAL A 97 -16.17 -8.10 -6.31
CA VAL A 97 -16.78 -7.65 -7.56
C VAL A 97 -16.77 -8.73 -8.64
N PHE A 98 -15.74 -9.57 -8.72
CA PHE A 98 -15.70 -10.64 -9.74
C PHE A 98 -16.70 -11.76 -9.44
N GLU A 99 -16.79 -12.19 -8.18
CA GLU A 99 -17.77 -13.21 -7.76
C GLU A 99 -19.20 -12.75 -7.96
N LYS A 100 -19.49 -11.49 -7.62
CA LYS A 100 -20.77 -10.85 -7.90
C LYS A 100 -21.13 -10.89 -9.38
N ASN A 101 -20.20 -10.47 -10.26
CA ASN A 101 -20.45 -10.44 -11.70
C ASN A 101 -20.56 -11.83 -12.34
N LYS A 102 -19.95 -12.85 -11.74
CA LYS A 102 -20.16 -14.26 -12.11
C LYS A 102 -21.41 -14.89 -11.47
N GLN A 103 -22.25 -14.09 -10.83
CA GLN A 103 -23.45 -14.51 -10.10
C GLN A 103 -23.21 -15.51 -8.94
N MET A 104 -21.96 -15.68 -8.50
CA MET A 104 -21.61 -16.62 -7.41
C MET A 104 -22.12 -16.13 -6.05
N ASP A 105 -22.26 -14.81 -5.89
CA ASP A 105 -22.86 -14.22 -4.69
C ASP A 105 -24.37 -14.50 -4.58
N TYR A 106 -25.10 -14.69 -5.70
CA TYR A 106 -26.52 -15.08 -5.65
C TYR A 106 -26.70 -16.45 -5.00
N PHE A 107 -25.87 -17.42 -5.38
CA PHE A 107 -25.85 -18.74 -4.72
C PHE A 107 -25.49 -18.60 -3.24
N THR A 108 -24.46 -17.82 -2.94
CA THR A 108 -23.95 -17.65 -1.56
C THR A 108 -24.98 -16.98 -0.65
N TYR A 109 -25.75 -16.02 -1.15
CA TYR A 109 -26.81 -15.35 -0.38
C TYR A 109 -28.10 -16.18 -0.29
N GLY A 110 -28.26 -17.21 -1.14
CA GLY A 110 -29.32 -18.21 -1.00
C GLY A 110 -29.05 -19.26 0.07
N LEU A 111 -27.83 -19.35 0.60
CA LEU A 111 -27.49 -20.24 1.71
C LEU A 111 -28.08 -19.72 3.04
N PRO A 112 -28.34 -20.59 4.03
CA PRO A 112 -28.88 -20.20 5.34
C PRO A 112 -27.82 -19.54 6.24
N TYR A 113 -27.01 -18.64 5.68
CA TYR A 113 -25.97 -17.88 6.37
C TYR A 113 -26.26 -16.39 6.28
N SER A 114 -26.01 -15.68 7.38
CA SER A 114 -26.15 -14.22 7.39
C SER A 114 -25.07 -13.56 6.54
N LYS A 115 -25.37 -12.38 5.95
CA LYS A 115 -24.36 -11.56 5.25
C LYS A 115 -23.13 -11.26 6.12
N ASN A 116 -23.32 -11.14 7.43
CA ASN A 116 -22.22 -10.95 8.39
C ASN A 116 -21.30 -12.17 8.42
N GLN A 117 -21.85 -13.38 8.54
CA GLN A 117 -21.05 -14.61 8.49
C GLN A 117 -20.30 -14.71 7.16
N ILE A 118 -20.95 -14.45 6.04
CA ILE A 118 -20.33 -14.49 4.71
C ILE A 118 -19.14 -13.52 4.62
N PHE A 119 -19.30 -12.28 5.11
CA PHE A 119 -18.23 -11.29 5.13
C PHE A 119 -16.97 -11.80 5.85
N TRP A 120 -17.12 -12.26 7.08
CA TRP A 120 -15.98 -12.71 7.90
C TRP A 120 -15.33 -13.97 7.35
N HIS A 121 -16.10 -14.88 6.76
CA HIS A 121 -15.55 -16.09 6.14
C HIS A 121 -14.70 -15.76 4.91
N LYS A 122 -15.08 -14.75 4.11
CA LYS A 122 -14.27 -14.28 2.97
C LYS A 122 -12.95 -13.63 3.40
N LEU A 123 -12.88 -13.06 4.61
CA LEU A 123 -11.65 -12.46 5.13
C LEU A 123 -10.69 -13.48 5.76
N LEU A 124 -11.19 -14.60 6.28
CA LEU A 124 -10.42 -15.51 7.15
C LEU A 124 -9.20 -16.11 6.44
N ILE A 125 -9.39 -16.79 5.30
CA ILE A 125 -8.29 -17.48 4.61
C ILE A 125 -7.24 -16.49 4.08
N PRO A 126 -7.60 -15.38 3.41
CA PRO A 126 -6.62 -14.36 3.03
C PRO A 126 -5.85 -13.78 4.22
N SER A 127 -6.53 -13.52 5.35
CA SER A 127 -5.87 -13.02 6.56
C SER A 127 -4.88 -14.02 7.13
N LEU A 128 -5.20 -15.32 7.11
CA LEU A 128 -4.29 -16.38 7.53
C LEU A 128 -3.05 -16.43 6.63
N ILE A 129 -3.23 -16.29 5.31
CA ILE A 129 -2.11 -16.22 4.37
C ILE A 129 -1.24 -15.00 4.70
N ILE A 130 -1.83 -13.83 4.89
CA ILE A 130 -1.11 -12.57 5.14
C ILE A 130 -0.39 -12.55 6.49
N PHE A 131 -0.98 -13.09 7.56
CA PHE A 131 -0.42 -12.97 8.91
C PHE A 131 0.38 -14.17 9.38
N ILE A 132 0.24 -15.33 8.73
CA ILE A 132 0.94 -16.55 9.15
C ILE A 132 1.88 -17.00 8.03
N ILE A 133 1.34 -17.26 6.84
CA ILE A 133 2.11 -17.91 5.77
C ILE A 133 3.16 -16.96 5.19
N VAL A 134 2.78 -15.73 4.83
CA VAL A 134 3.70 -14.74 4.26
C VAL A 134 4.84 -14.41 5.22
N PRO A 135 4.59 -14.04 6.50
CA PRO A 135 5.65 -13.82 7.48
C PRO A 135 6.59 -15.01 7.65
N LEU A 136 6.06 -16.23 7.66
CA LEU A 136 6.86 -17.45 7.74
C LEU A 136 7.82 -17.56 6.55
N ILE A 137 7.33 -17.36 5.32
CA ILE A 137 8.14 -17.45 4.10
C ILE A 137 9.25 -16.38 4.12
N ILE A 138 8.91 -15.13 4.45
CA ILE A 138 9.89 -14.05 4.54
C ILE A 138 10.92 -14.33 5.66
N SER A 139 10.48 -14.90 6.78
CA SER A 139 11.38 -15.31 7.88
C SER A 139 12.36 -16.41 7.44
N LEU A 140 11.89 -17.39 6.66
CA LEU A 140 12.75 -18.44 6.10
C LEU A 140 13.80 -17.88 5.13
N ARG A 141 13.43 -16.87 4.33
CA ARG A 141 14.39 -16.12 3.50
C ARG A 141 15.47 -15.47 4.36
N PHE A 142 15.09 -14.72 5.40
CA PHE A 142 16.06 -14.10 6.30
C PHE A 142 16.96 -15.15 6.95
N MET A 143 16.40 -16.26 7.43
CA MET A 143 17.18 -17.35 8.02
C MET A 143 18.22 -17.90 7.04
N TYR A 144 17.86 -18.08 5.76
CA TYR A 144 18.79 -18.51 4.73
C TYR A 144 19.93 -17.51 4.51
N ILE A 145 19.61 -16.22 4.39
CA ILE A 145 20.62 -15.15 4.19
C ILE A 145 21.58 -15.07 5.39
N TYR A 146 21.05 -15.10 6.61
CA TYR A 146 21.84 -14.99 7.85
C TYR A 146 22.77 -16.19 8.08
N GLN A 147 22.49 -17.34 7.45
CA GLN A 147 23.39 -18.49 7.49
C GLN A 147 24.58 -18.39 6.53
N GLN A 148 24.48 -17.54 5.50
CA GLN A 148 25.47 -17.45 4.43
C GLN A 148 26.35 -16.19 4.52
N ILE A 149 25.82 -15.11 5.07
CA ILE A 149 26.49 -13.80 5.14
C ILE A 149 26.95 -13.54 6.59
N PRO A 150 28.18 -13.05 6.83
CA PRO A 150 28.62 -12.68 8.17
C PRO A 150 27.75 -11.60 8.80
N GLU A 151 27.40 -11.78 10.08
CA GLU A 151 26.51 -10.88 10.85
C GLU A 151 26.95 -9.40 10.81
N LEU A 152 28.26 -9.14 10.68
CA LEU A 152 28.83 -7.80 10.57
C LEU A 152 28.24 -6.97 9.40
N TYR A 153 27.77 -7.63 8.35
CA TYR A 153 27.22 -7.00 7.14
C TYR A 153 25.70 -7.11 7.05
N LEU A 154 25.03 -7.65 8.07
CA LEU A 154 23.59 -7.84 8.06
C LEU A 154 22.88 -6.82 8.95
N PRO A 155 21.61 -6.49 8.65
CA PRO A 155 20.82 -5.68 9.55
C PRO A 155 20.50 -6.45 10.84
N ASN A 156 20.12 -5.72 11.89
CA ASN A 156 19.73 -6.35 13.14
C ASN A 156 18.44 -7.15 12.96
N VAL A 157 18.28 -8.23 13.74
CA VAL A 157 17.07 -9.07 13.72
C VAL A 157 15.79 -8.28 14.01
N SER A 158 15.88 -7.22 14.83
CA SER A 158 14.77 -6.30 15.10
C SER A 158 14.29 -5.61 13.84
N ASP A 159 15.21 -5.08 13.04
CA ASP A 159 14.88 -4.34 11.81
C ASP A 159 14.27 -5.27 10.77
N SER A 160 14.81 -6.50 10.65
CA SER A 160 14.24 -7.57 9.83
C SER A 160 12.83 -7.98 10.28
N SER A 161 12.56 -7.96 11.59
CA SER A 161 11.22 -8.27 12.13
C SER A 161 10.21 -7.14 11.86
N MET A 162 10.64 -5.88 12.04
CA MET A 162 9.84 -4.70 11.70
C MET A 162 9.50 -4.67 10.21
N TYR A 163 10.46 -5.05 9.37
CA TYR A 163 10.26 -5.19 7.93
C TYR A 163 9.14 -6.19 7.59
N ILE A 164 9.18 -7.41 8.15
CA ILE A 164 8.14 -8.43 7.94
C ILE A 164 6.76 -7.92 8.36
N ALA A 165 6.68 -7.29 9.53
CA ALA A 165 5.43 -6.74 10.04
C ALA A 165 4.88 -5.62 9.14
N SER A 166 5.76 -4.76 8.62
CA SER A 166 5.41 -3.65 7.72
C SER A 166 4.74 -4.17 6.46
N PHE A 167 5.38 -5.12 5.76
CA PHE A 167 4.83 -5.73 4.53
C PHE A 167 3.52 -6.48 4.78
N SER A 168 3.39 -7.16 5.91
CA SER A 168 2.16 -7.89 6.24
C SER A 168 0.97 -6.94 6.43
N LEU A 169 1.15 -5.84 7.15
CA LEU A 169 0.10 -4.82 7.33
C LEU A 169 -0.27 -4.12 6.03
N LEU A 170 0.71 -3.97 5.17
CA LEU A 170 0.60 -3.38 3.85
C LEU A 170 -0.20 -4.25 2.88
N PHE A 171 0.07 -5.55 2.87
CA PHE A 171 -0.75 -6.53 2.15
C PHE A 171 -2.16 -6.59 2.71
N LEU A 172 -2.34 -6.50 4.04
CA LEU A 172 -3.65 -6.39 4.66
C LEU A 172 -4.39 -5.13 4.20
N PHE A 173 -3.72 -3.97 4.20
CA PHE A 173 -4.32 -2.71 3.76
C PHE A 173 -4.77 -2.80 2.30
N SER A 174 -3.90 -3.29 1.40
CA SER A 174 -4.23 -3.49 -0.01
C SER A 174 -5.44 -4.42 -0.20
N PHE A 175 -5.45 -5.55 0.50
CA PHE A 175 -6.55 -6.51 0.47
C PHE A 175 -7.86 -5.91 0.99
N THR A 176 -7.85 -5.28 2.17
CA THR A 176 -9.04 -4.73 2.81
C THR A 176 -9.60 -3.53 2.04
N LEU A 177 -8.74 -2.69 1.46
CA LEU A 177 -9.13 -1.63 0.53
C LEU A 177 -9.86 -2.21 -0.68
N ALA A 178 -9.32 -3.27 -1.29
CA ALA A 178 -9.97 -3.92 -2.42
C ALA A 178 -11.33 -4.56 -2.05
N ILE A 179 -11.45 -5.14 -0.86
CA ILE A 179 -12.74 -5.62 -0.33
C ILE A 179 -13.74 -4.46 -0.19
N ALA A 180 -13.32 -3.34 0.38
CA ALA A 180 -14.16 -2.16 0.54
C ALA A 180 -14.65 -1.62 -0.81
N VAL A 181 -13.71 -1.43 -1.76
CA VAL A 181 -14.01 -0.96 -3.12
C VAL A 181 -14.94 -1.93 -3.84
N GLY A 182 -14.69 -3.24 -3.77
CA GLY A 182 -15.50 -4.24 -4.49
C GLY A 182 -16.94 -4.37 -4.00
N TYR A 183 -17.22 -4.05 -2.73
CA TYR A 183 -18.57 -3.96 -2.18
C TYR A 183 -19.24 -2.59 -2.35
N LEU A 184 -18.46 -1.52 -2.55
CA LEU A 184 -19.00 -0.19 -2.84
C LEU A 184 -19.33 -0.02 -4.32
N VAL A 185 -18.43 -0.47 -5.19
CA VAL A 185 -18.48 -0.26 -6.64
C VAL A 185 -19.14 -1.43 -7.34
N GLY A 186 -20.09 -1.10 -8.19
CA GLY A 186 -20.95 -2.06 -8.85
C GLY A 186 -20.32 -2.75 -10.06
N ASP A 187 -19.46 -2.03 -10.79
CA ASP A 187 -18.87 -2.44 -12.06
C ASP A 187 -17.41 -2.91 -11.88
N ILE A 188 -17.00 -3.99 -12.58
CA ILE A 188 -15.66 -4.59 -12.42
C ILE A 188 -14.57 -3.59 -12.83
N ILE A 189 -14.72 -2.93 -13.98
CA ILE A 189 -13.69 -2.06 -14.54
C ILE A 189 -13.53 -0.84 -13.64
N ALA A 190 -14.66 -0.25 -13.24
CA ALA A 190 -14.66 0.87 -12.29
C ALA A 190 -14.03 0.49 -10.95
N ALA A 191 -14.36 -0.69 -10.39
CA ALA A 191 -13.79 -1.16 -9.14
C ALA A 191 -12.27 -1.36 -9.25
N GLY A 192 -11.80 -1.92 -10.36
CA GLY A 192 -10.37 -2.07 -10.65
C GLY A 192 -9.65 -0.73 -10.71
N LEU A 193 -10.17 0.23 -11.48
CA LEU A 193 -9.60 1.58 -11.60
C LEU A 193 -9.56 2.31 -10.25
N VAL A 194 -10.64 2.24 -9.47
CA VAL A 194 -10.70 2.88 -8.14
C VAL A 194 -9.72 2.23 -7.18
N ALA A 195 -9.63 0.90 -7.14
CA ALA A 195 -8.71 0.20 -6.24
C ALA A 195 -7.24 0.49 -6.60
N ILE A 196 -6.87 0.37 -7.87
CA ILE A 196 -5.51 0.66 -8.36
C ILE A 196 -5.17 2.13 -8.11
N GLY A 197 -6.07 3.05 -8.46
CA GLY A 197 -5.88 4.48 -8.25
C GLY A 197 -5.73 4.84 -6.77
N ALA A 198 -6.49 4.21 -5.88
CA ALA A 198 -6.39 4.44 -4.44
C ALA A 198 -5.06 3.90 -3.87
N VAL A 199 -4.60 2.72 -4.30
CA VAL A 199 -3.30 2.17 -3.87
C VAL A 199 -2.13 3.00 -4.42
N ALA A 200 -2.15 3.35 -5.71
CA ALA A 200 -1.13 4.21 -6.31
C ALA A 200 -1.09 5.58 -5.63
N SER A 201 -2.25 6.17 -5.36
CA SER A 201 -2.33 7.44 -4.63
C SER A 201 -1.83 7.29 -3.19
N PHE A 202 -2.14 6.18 -2.50
CA PHE A 202 -1.63 5.91 -1.16
C PHE A 202 -0.10 5.79 -1.13
N PHE A 203 0.50 5.12 -2.10
CA PHE A 203 1.96 5.01 -2.15
C PHE A 203 2.64 6.32 -2.56
N TYR A 204 2.19 6.96 -3.63
CA TYR A 204 3.00 8.00 -4.28
C TYR A 204 2.54 9.43 -4.01
N MET A 205 1.31 9.65 -3.54
CA MET A 205 0.72 10.99 -3.48
C MET A 205 0.24 11.37 -2.08
N PHE A 206 -0.71 10.63 -1.52
CA PHE A 206 -1.50 11.06 -0.37
C PHE A 206 -0.67 11.35 0.89
N PRO A 207 0.27 10.48 1.32
CA PRO A 207 1.11 10.74 2.48
C PRO A 207 1.97 11.99 2.33
N GLY A 208 2.78 12.05 1.27
CA GLY A 208 3.66 13.20 1.02
C GLY A 208 2.88 14.50 0.81
N ALA A 209 1.73 14.44 0.13
CA ALA A 209 0.86 15.59 -0.05
C ALA A 209 0.27 16.08 1.28
N THR A 210 -0.19 15.17 2.14
CA THR A 210 -0.75 15.50 3.45
C THR A 210 0.30 16.15 4.33
N THR A 211 1.49 15.55 4.40
CA THR A 211 2.61 16.08 5.15
C THR A 211 3.05 17.45 4.65
N ASN A 212 3.20 17.63 3.33
CA ASN A 212 3.54 18.92 2.72
C ASN A 212 2.56 20.03 3.13
N LEU A 213 1.25 19.74 3.08
CA LEU A 213 0.23 20.69 3.49
C LEU A 213 0.32 21.00 4.99
N ILE A 214 0.47 19.99 5.85
CA ILE A 214 0.55 20.18 7.30
C ILE A 214 1.76 21.06 7.66
N VAL A 215 2.95 20.69 7.18
CA VAL A 215 4.19 21.43 7.48
C VAL A 215 4.14 22.82 6.87
N GLY A 216 3.69 22.94 5.61
CA GLY A 216 3.57 24.21 4.92
C GLY A 216 2.63 25.19 5.64
N PHE A 217 1.43 24.75 6.02
CA PHE A 217 0.52 25.61 6.78
C PHE A 217 1.03 25.93 8.18
N LYS A 218 1.69 24.98 8.86
CA LYS A 218 2.29 25.22 10.17
C LYS A 218 3.41 26.26 10.10
N ALA A 219 4.33 26.14 9.13
CA ALA A 219 5.41 27.10 8.89
C ALA A 219 4.87 28.50 8.58
N PHE A 220 3.82 28.59 7.76
CA PHE A 220 3.14 29.86 7.48
C PHE A 220 2.52 30.49 8.74
N LEU A 221 1.80 29.71 9.56
CA LEU A 221 1.14 30.20 10.77
C LEU A 221 2.13 30.59 11.88
N GLU A 222 3.27 29.89 11.98
CA GLU A 222 4.32 30.18 12.96
C GLU A 222 5.31 31.27 12.48
N GLY A 223 5.24 31.70 11.22
CA GLY A 223 6.17 32.67 10.64
C GLY A 223 7.61 32.16 10.55
N LYS A 224 7.79 30.85 10.36
CA LYS A 224 9.10 30.18 10.32
C LYS A 224 9.38 29.58 8.93
N SER A 225 10.65 29.27 8.64
CA SER A 225 10.99 28.51 7.44
C SER A 225 10.52 27.06 7.60
N LEU A 226 10.42 26.30 6.49
CA LEU A 226 10.12 24.88 6.60
C LEU A 226 11.24 24.13 7.34
N ALA A 227 12.50 24.51 7.10
CA ALA A 227 13.65 23.93 7.78
C ALA A 227 13.55 24.01 9.31
N ASP A 228 13.05 25.13 9.84
CA ASP A 228 12.92 25.35 11.28
C ASP A 228 11.76 24.56 11.91
N VAL A 229 10.71 24.27 11.13
CA VAL A 229 9.51 23.56 11.62
C VAL A 229 9.65 22.05 11.49
N ASP A 230 10.33 21.62 10.43
CA ASP A 230 10.61 20.22 10.11
C ASP A 230 11.90 19.72 10.80
N GLY A 231 12.75 20.64 11.28
CA GLY A 231 13.97 20.31 12.01
C GLY A 231 15.09 19.76 11.13
N GLY A 232 15.10 20.13 9.83
CA GLY A 232 16.10 19.67 8.87
C GLY A 232 15.96 18.20 8.45
N ALA A 233 14.87 17.52 8.84
CA ALA A 233 14.56 16.19 8.36
C ALA A 233 14.11 16.28 6.90
N VAL A 234 15.00 16.01 5.94
CA VAL A 234 14.72 15.97 4.48
C VAL A 234 13.75 14.84 4.07
N MET A 235 12.91 14.33 4.98
CA MET A 235 12.08 13.13 4.79
C MET A 235 10.58 13.39 5.00
N LEU A 236 10.05 14.51 4.53
CA LEU A 236 8.60 14.77 4.56
C LEU A 236 7.92 14.96 3.19
N PHE A 237 8.69 14.85 2.10
CA PHE A 237 8.15 14.76 0.73
C PHE A 237 8.20 13.35 0.15
N SER A 238 8.95 12.46 0.77
CA SER A 238 9.04 11.08 0.36
C SER A 238 7.84 10.35 0.94
N ALA A 239 6.85 10.17 0.07
CA ALA A 239 5.98 9.01 -0.01
C ALA A 239 6.19 7.99 1.13
N LEU A 240 5.12 7.56 1.80
CA LEU A 240 5.13 6.52 2.83
C LEU A 240 5.82 5.18 2.41
N PRO A 241 6.23 4.87 1.15
CA PRO A 241 7.15 3.78 0.89
C PRO A 241 8.56 3.96 1.46
N THR A 242 9.12 5.16 1.67
CA THR A 242 10.58 5.22 1.95
C THR A 242 10.95 4.66 3.33
N PRO A 243 10.36 5.11 4.44
CA PRO A 243 10.58 4.52 5.78
C PRO A 243 10.11 3.06 5.88
N LEU A 244 9.08 2.75 5.11
CA LEU A 244 8.36 1.47 5.06
C LEU A 244 9.14 0.40 4.26
N LEU A 245 9.86 0.81 3.22
CA LEU A 245 10.76 -0.02 2.40
C LEU A 245 12.17 -0.06 2.99
N SER A 246 12.61 0.98 3.71
CA SER A 246 13.91 1.01 4.39
C SER A 246 13.92 0.28 5.74
N GLY A 247 12.77 -0.22 6.22
CA GLY A 247 12.67 -0.91 7.51
C GLY A 247 12.84 -0.01 8.73
N SER A 248 12.77 1.32 8.56
CA SER A 248 12.88 2.32 9.64
C SER A 248 11.51 2.85 10.07
N MET A 249 10.49 2.00 10.01
CA MET A 249 9.11 2.39 10.22
C MET A 249 8.88 2.78 11.69
N VAL A 250 8.35 3.99 11.91
CA VAL A 250 8.08 4.49 13.26
C VAL A 250 6.75 3.90 13.74
N ILE A 251 6.61 3.59 15.04
CA ILE A 251 5.40 2.99 15.65
C ILE A 251 4.10 3.71 15.24
N SER A 252 4.15 5.04 15.06
CA SER A 252 3.01 5.84 14.60
C SER A 252 2.48 5.40 13.22
N GLU A 253 3.36 5.03 12.30
CA GLU A 253 2.98 4.62 10.95
C GLU A 253 2.27 3.26 10.95
N PHE A 254 2.70 2.33 11.83
CA PHE A 254 2.01 1.05 12.06
C PHE A 254 0.56 1.27 12.53
N ILE A 255 0.38 2.17 13.51
CA ILE A 255 -0.95 2.49 14.06
C ILE A 255 -1.85 3.05 12.96
N VAL A 256 -1.33 3.94 12.11
CA VAL A 256 -2.09 4.51 10.99
C VAL A 256 -2.52 3.43 10.00
N LEU A 257 -1.62 2.53 9.57
CA LEU A 257 -1.97 1.45 8.65
C LEU A 257 -3.00 0.47 9.22
N ILE A 258 -2.88 0.13 10.51
CA ILE A 258 -3.85 -0.71 11.21
C ILE A 258 -5.21 -0.01 11.24
N ALA A 259 -5.25 1.26 11.63
CA ALA A 259 -6.48 2.05 11.68
C ALA A 259 -7.15 2.16 10.30
N LEU A 260 -6.37 2.39 9.25
CA LEU A 260 -6.86 2.44 7.87
C LEU A 260 -7.40 1.08 7.42
N SER A 261 -6.71 -0.02 7.73
CA SER A 261 -7.17 -1.37 7.39
C SER A 261 -8.50 -1.71 8.09
N ILE A 262 -8.61 -1.38 9.39
CA ILE A 262 -9.86 -1.55 10.16
C ILE A 262 -10.98 -0.69 9.54
N LEU A 263 -10.69 0.56 9.18
CA LEU A 263 -11.65 1.44 8.53
C LEU A 263 -12.15 0.84 7.20
N MET A 264 -11.25 0.28 6.38
CA MET A 264 -11.64 -0.39 5.13
C MET A 264 -12.52 -1.62 5.38
N ILE A 265 -12.21 -2.42 6.41
CA ILE A 265 -13.06 -3.55 6.82
C ILE A 265 -14.46 -3.07 7.23
N ILE A 266 -14.57 -2.02 8.04
CA ILE A 266 -15.85 -1.45 8.48
C ILE A 266 -16.66 -0.94 7.28
N ILE A 267 -16.02 -0.22 6.37
CA ILE A 267 -16.65 0.28 5.13
C ILE A 267 -17.16 -0.90 4.29
N GLY A 268 -16.33 -1.91 4.06
CA GLY A 268 -16.70 -3.10 3.28
C GLY A 268 -17.85 -3.88 3.91
N TRP A 269 -17.83 -4.06 5.23
CA TRP A 269 -18.89 -4.74 5.98
C TRP A 269 -20.23 -4.01 5.87
N TYR A 270 -20.22 -2.69 6.09
CA TYR A 270 -21.42 -1.87 6.01
C TYR A 270 -21.94 -1.77 4.57
N ALA A 271 -21.05 -1.70 3.58
CA ALA A 271 -21.40 -1.74 2.17
C ALA A 271 -22.09 -3.05 1.78
N LEU A 272 -21.54 -4.20 2.17
CA LEU A 272 -22.13 -5.51 1.92
C LEU A 272 -23.52 -5.67 2.54
N LYS A 273 -23.68 -5.24 3.81
CA LYS A 273 -24.96 -5.32 4.52
C LYS A 273 -26.07 -4.60 3.76
N THR A 274 -25.74 -3.45 3.18
CA THR A 274 -26.69 -2.55 2.51
C THR A 274 -26.73 -2.72 0.99
N ALA A 275 -25.89 -3.59 0.44
CA ALA A 275 -25.84 -3.87 -0.99
C ALA A 275 -27.07 -4.66 -1.47
N SER A 276 -27.61 -4.20 -2.59
CA SER A 276 -28.54 -4.97 -3.42
C SER A 276 -27.75 -5.90 -4.34
N LEU A 277 -28.30 -7.09 -4.61
CA LEU A 277 -27.79 -8.01 -5.63
C LEU A 277 -27.99 -7.44 -7.04
N GLU A 278 -29.07 -6.68 -7.26
CA GLU A 278 -29.32 -6.00 -8.53
C GLU A 278 -28.63 -4.64 -8.56
N ASN A 279 -27.56 -4.56 -9.36
CA ASN A 279 -26.99 -3.28 -9.74
C ASN A 279 -27.43 -2.91 -11.16
N ASN A 280 -28.50 -2.13 -11.26
CA ASN A 280 -29.10 -1.66 -12.51
C ASN A 280 -28.21 -0.67 -13.29
N GLY A 281 -26.94 -1.01 -13.56
CA GLY A 281 -25.97 -0.18 -14.26
C GLY A 281 -25.59 1.10 -13.52
N ARG A 282 -25.57 1.11 -12.18
CA ARG A 282 -25.12 2.26 -11.38
C ARG A 282 -23.65 2.09 -10.99
N PHE A 283 -22.97 3.21 -10.74
CA PHE A 283 -21.58 3.22 -10.30
C PHE A 283 -21.42 2.58 -8.91
N LEU A 284 -22.24 3.01 -7.94
CA LEU A 284 -22.29 2.42 -6.60
C LEU A 284 -23.37 1.36 -6.47
N MET A 285 -23.08 0.32 -5.69
CA MET A 285 -24.05 -0.72 -5.32
C MET A 285 -25.19 -0.20 -4.44
N ASN A 286 -24.91 0.80 -3.59
CA ASN A 286 -25.92 1.43 -2.75
C ASN A 286 -25.86 2.97 -2.88
N ASN A 287 -27.00 3.57 -3.18
CA ASN A 287 -27.14 5.01 -3.36
C ASN A 287 -26.89 5.82 -2.09
N LYS A 288 -27.04 5.23 -0.90
CA LYS A 288 -26.78 5.92 0.38
C LYS A 288 -25.33 6.40 0.51
N PHE A 289 -24.39 5.75 -0.19
CA PHE A 289 -22.98 6.14 -0.19
C PHE A 289 -22.62 7.25 -1.19
N ARG A 290 -23.56 7.71 -2.03
CA ARG A 290 -23.25 8.74 -3.05
C ARG A 290 -22.71 10.02 -2.43
N MET A 291 -23.43 10.59 -1.46
CA MET A 291 -23.02 11.84 -0.82
C MET A 291 -21.74 11.66 0.03
N PRO A 292 -21.62 10.63 0.88
CA PRO A 292 -20.37 10.39 1.61
C PRO A 292 -19.15 10.23 0.69
N ILE A 293 -19.24 9.43 -0.37
CA ILE A 293 -18.10 9.20 -1.28
C ILE A 293 -17.78 10.45 -2.08
N LEU A 294 -18.78 11.22 -2.51
CA LEU A 294 -18.55 12.49 -3.19
C LEU A 294 -17.77 13.46 -2.30
N ILE A 295 -18.20 13.64 -1.04
CA ILE A 295 -17.55 14.57 -0.11
C ILE A 295 -16.14 14.09 0.22
N ILE A 296 -16.00 12.85 0.69
CA ILE A 296 -14.72 12.28 1.12
C ILE A 296 -13.75 12.19 -0.06
N GLY A 297 -14.21 11.71 -1.22
CA GLY A 297 -13.40 11.59 -2.43
C GLY A 297 -12.91 12.93 -2.96
N SER A 298 -13.76 13.97 -2.94
CA SER A 298 -13.36 15.31 -3.39
C SER A 298 -12.31 15.92 -2.46
N ILE A 299 -12.49 15.78 -1.15
CA ILE A 299 -11.49 16.22 -0.15
C ILE A 299 -10.18 15.45 -0.35
N TYR A 300 -10.25 14.14 -0.49
CA TYR A 300 -9.08 13.29 -0.71
C TYR A 300 -8.26 13.70 -1.94
N ILE A 301 -8.91 13.85 -3.10
CA ILE A 301 -8.21 14.27 -4.32
C ILE A 301 -7.68 15.70 -4.19
N THR A 302 -8.40 16.58 -3.48
CA THR A 302 -7.93 17.95 -3.21
C THR A 302 -6.64 17.95 -2.38
N ILE A 303 -6.55 17.10 -1.36
CA ILE A 303 -5.33 16.92 -0.57
C ILE A 303 -4.21 16.40 -1.47
N CYS A 304 -4.46 15.30 -2.21
CA CYS A 304 -3.46 14.69 -3.09
C CYS A 304 -2.90 15.68 -4.12
N LEU A 305 -3.77 16.33 -4.91
CA LEU A 305 -3.34 17.22 -5.98
C LEU A 305 -2.87 18.59 -5.47
N GLY A 306 -3.48 19.10 -4.39
CA GLY A 306 -3.09 20.35 -3.76
C GLY A 306 -1.70 20.26 -3.17
N GLY A 307 -1.47 19.23 -2.34
CA GLY A 307 -0.22 19.02 -1.62
C GLY A 307 0.90 18.38 -2.43
N HIS A 308 0.63 17.45 -3.35
CA HIS A 308 1.71 16.83 -4.12
C HIS A 308 2.37 17.82 -5.09
N TYR A 309 1.59 18.77 -5.61
CA TYR A 309 2.06 19.77 -6.57
C TYR A 309 2.30 21.15 -5.95
N SER A 310 2.37 21.28 -4.62
CA SER A 310 2.84 22.50 -3.96
C SER A 310 4.36 22.46 -3.80
N LYS A 311 5.04 23.47 -4.36
CA LYS A 311 6.47 23.67 -4.19
C LYS A 311 6.69 24.84 -3.24
N PHE A 312 7.31 24.57 -2.10
CA PHE A 312 7.78 25.60 -1.18
C PHE A 312 9.30 25.59 -1.17
N ASN A 313 9.92 26.77 -1.07
CA ASN A 313 11.35 26.86 -0.84
C ASN A 313 11.61 26.63 0.65
N TYR A 314 12.41 25.61 0.95
CA TYR A 314 12.61 25.05 2.29
C TYR A 314 13.25 26.05 3.26
N GLU A 315 14.13 26.90 2.75
CA GLU A 315 14.90 27.88 3.53
C GLU A 315 14.19 29.23 3.69
N SER A 316 13.13 29.47 2.90
CA SER A 316 12.43 30.74 2.88
C SER A 316 11.12 30.69 3.66
N LEU A 317 10.72 31.83 4.22
CA LEU A 317 9.38 32.00 4.78
C LEU A 317 8.32 31.88 3.68
N ILE A 318 7.23 31.17 3.99
CA ILE A 318 6.07 31.10 3.12
C ILE A 318 5.35 32.46 3.15
N THR A 319 5.25 33.10 2.00
CA THR A 319 4.56 34.39 1.88
C THR A 319 3.03 34.22 1.91
N THR A 320 2.32 35.26 2.34
CA THR A 320 0.85 35.29 2.30
C THR A 320 0.31 35.02 0.88
N THR A 321 0.98 35.56 -0.15
CA THR A 321 0.60 35.32 -1.55
C THR A 321 0.68 33.85 -1.93
N GLN A 322 1.74 33.13 -1.51
CA GLN A 322 1.88 31.69 -1.75
C GLN A 322 0.79 30.88 -1.03
N ALA A 323 0.52 31.19 0.25
CA ALA A 323 -0.52 30.52 1.02
C ALA A 323 -1.92 30.72 0.42
N VAL A 324 -2.26 31.97 0.06
CA VAL A 324 -3.54 32.30 -0.59
C VAL A 324 -3.66 31.61 -1.96
N THR A 325 -2.60 31.61 -2.76
CA THR A 325 -2.58 30.94 -4.07
C THR A 325 -2.84 29.44 -3.93
N LEU A 326 -2.21 28.79 -2.95
CA LEU A 326 -2.45 27.38 -2.66
C LEU A 326 -3.91 27.13 -2.24
N LEU A 327 -4.47 27.95 -1.35
CA LEU A 327 -5.87 27.83 -0.93
C LEU A 327 -6.84 27.98 -2.12
N VAL A 328 -6.63 28.97 -2.98
CA VAL A 328 -7.44 29.16 -4.20
C VAL A 328 -7.32 27.95 -5.11
N LYS A 329 -6.09 27.43 -5.34
CA LYS A 329 -5.87 26.22 -6.12
C LYS A 329 -6.62 25.02 -5.54
N MET A 330 -6.57 24.83 -4.21
CA MET A 330 -7.29 23.74 -3.53
C MET A 330 -8.81 23.88 -3.69
N ILE A 331 -9.37 25.09 -3.57
CA ILE A 331 -10.80 25.34 -3.79
C ILE A 331 -11.20 24.99 -5.23
N LEU A 332 -10.40 25.39 -6.23
CA LEU A 332 -10.66 25.05 -7.63
C LEU A 332 -10.61 23.53 -7.87
N ILE A 333 -9.60 22.84 -7.33
CA ILE A 333 -9.50 21.38 -7.42
C ILE A 333 -10.72 20.73 -6.76
N PHE A 334 -11.14 21.21 -5.60
CA PHE A 334 -12.32 20.71 -4.91
C PHE A 334 -13.60 20.86 -5.76
N ILE A 335 -13.82 22.03 -6.36
CA ILE A 335 -15.00 22.27 -7.21
C ILE A 335 -15.00 21.33 -8.43
N VAL A 336 -13.86 21.19 -9.12
CA VAL A 336 -13.73 20.31 -10.28
C VAL A 336 -13.95 18.85 -9.90
N THR A 337 -13.33 18.39 -8.81
CA THR A 337 -13.44 17.00 -8.36
C THR A 337 -14.85 16.69 -7.85
N ALA A 338 -15.48 17.58 -7.09
CA ALA A 338 -16.87 17.43 -6.65
C ALA A 338 -17.83 17.35 -7.84
N THR A 339 -17.61 18.16 -8.88
CA THR A 339 -18.38 18.13 -10.12
C THR A 339 -18.19 16.80 -10.84
N ALA A 340 -16.95 16.32 -10.99
CA ALA A 340 -16.65 15.04 -11.60
C ALA A 340 -17.29 13.86 -10.85
N PHE A 341 -17.18 13.83 -9.52
CA PHE A 341 -17.86 12.84 -8.67
C PHE A 341 -19.37 12.92 -8.81
N TRP A 342 -19.95 14.12 -8.89
CA TRP A 342 -21.39 14.27 -9.12
C TRP A 342 -21.81 13.65 -10.46
N PHE A 343 -21.07 13.89 -11.54
CA PHE A 343 -21.32 13.24 -12.83
C PHE A 343 -21.20 11.70 -12.74
N LEU A 344 -20.14 11.19 -12.11
CA LEU A 344 -19.96 9.75 -11.90
C LEU A 344 -21.08 9.13 -11.07
N MET A 345 -21.55 9.79 -10.01
CA MET A 345 -22.56 9.23 -9.11
C MET A 345 -23.99 9.33 -9.66
N TYR A 346 -24.31 10.37 -10.42
CA TYR A 346 -25.68 10.67 -10.85
C TYR A 346 -25.93 10.50 -12.36
N LYS A 347 -24.88 10.53 -13.20
CA LYS A 347 -24.99 10.45 -14.68
C LYS A 347 -24.26 9.24 -15.29
N TRP A 348 -23.74 8.31 -14.49
CA TRP A 348 -23.00 7.11 -14.96
C TRP A 348 -23.66 6.35 -16.13
N LYS A 349 -24.98 6.16 -16.08
CA LYS A 349 -25.72 5.45 -17.14
C LYS A 349 -25.64 6.13 -18.50
N THR A 350 -25.60 7.46 -18.50
CA THR A 350 -25.48 8.27 -19.71
C THR A 350 -24.05 8.19 -20.22
N ILE A 351 -23.06 8.23 -19.32
CA ILE A 351 -21.63 8.12 -19.65
C ILE A 351 -21.31 6.76 -20.27
N LYS A 352 -21.84 5.66 -19.74
CA LYS A 352 -21.56 4.29 -20.24
C LYS A 352 -22.18 3.99 -21.62
N LYS A 353 -23.11 4.83 -22.10
CA LYS A 353 -23.77 4.67 -23.41
C LYS A 353 -23.13 5.52 -24.51
N LEU A 354 -22.31 6.50 -24.13
CA LEU A 354 -21.40 7.22 -25.01
C LEU A 354 -20.14 6.37 -25.21
#